data_AF-A0A2V6KHW9-F1
#
_entry.id   AF-A0A2V6KHW9-F1
#
_cell.length_a   1.000
_cell.length_b   1.000
_cell.length_c   1.000
_cell.angle_alpha   90.00
_cell.angle_beta   90.00
_cell.angle_gamma   90.00
#
_symmetry.space_group_name_H-M   'P 1'
#
loop_
_entity.id
_entity.type
_entity.pdbx_description
1 polymer ?
#
loop_
_entity_poly.entity_id
_entity_poly.type
_entity_poly.pdbx_seq_one_letter_code
_entity_poly.pdbx_strand_id
1 'polypeptide(L)' 'MSREIVPAEQIALRIQHFRGERVLLDFDLATLYGVATKALNQAVKRNR' A
#
# COMPACT_ATOMS: atom_id res chain seq x y z
N MET A 1 0.01 -17.03 -14.95
CA MET A 1 -0.23 -16.17 -13.76
C MET A 1 -0.89 -14.89 -14.25
N SER A 2 -2.21 -14.82 -14.20
CA SER A 2 -2.98 -13.62 -14.58
C SER A 2 -2.59 -12.46 -13.65
N ARG A 3 -2.16 -11.34 -14.22
CA ARG A 3 -2.03 -10.07 -13.50
C ARG A 3 -3.44 -9.51 -13.32
N GLU A 4 -4.10 -9.92 -12.26
CA GLU A 4 -5.36 -9.30 -11.87
C GLU A 4 -5.07 -7.96 -11.21
N ILE A 5 -5.64 -6.90 -11.78
CA ILE A 5 -5.55 -5.56 -11.24
C ILE A 5 -6.46 -5.51 -10.00
N VAL A 6 -5.92 -5.06 -8.87
CA VAL A 6 -6.72 -4.85 -7.67
C VAL A 6 -7.83 -3.82 -7.98
N PRO A 7 -9.11 -4.13 -7.69
CA PRO A 7 -10.20 -3.19 -7.91
C PRO A 7 -9.98 -1.87 -7.15
N ALA A 8 -10.34 -0.75 -7.76
CA ALA A 8 -10.13 0.58 -7.17
C ALA A 8 -10.90 0.76 -5.85
N GLU A 9 -12.05 0.11 -5.73
CA GLU A 9 -12.90 0.10 -4.54
C GLU A 9 -12.16 -0.50 -3.34
N GLN A 10 -11.38 -1.57 -3.55
CA GLN A 10 -10.59 -2.18 -2.49
C GLN A 10 -9.45 -1.27 -2.01
N ILE A 11 -8.88 -0.48 -2.91
CA ILE A 11 -7.85 0.50 -2.56
C ILE A 11 -8.50 1.66 -1.79
N ALA A 12 -9.64 2.16 -2.26
CA ALA A 12 -10.37 3.26 -1.64
C ALA A 12 -10.77 2.96 -0.19
N LEU A 13 -11.17 1.72 0.12
CA LEU A 13 -11.52 1.27 1.48
C LEU A 13 -10.35 1.32 2.47
N ARG A 14 -9.10 1.35 1.99
CA ARG A 14 -7.89 1.42 2.83
C ARG A 14 -7.34 2.83 3.00
N ILE A 15 -7.91 3.82 2.30
CA ILE A 15 -7.46 5.21 2.38
C ILE A 15 -8.06 5.84 3.64
N GLN A 16 -7.18 6.31 4.52
CA GLN A 16 -7.52 6.97 5.76
C GLN A 16 -7.41 8.49 5.63
N HIS A 17 -8.19 9.22 6.42
CA HIS A 17 -8.02 10.67 6.57
C HIS A 17 -7.21 10.96 7.82
N PHE A 18 -6.04 11.56 7.66
CA PHE A 18 -5.14 11.91 8.75
C PHE A 18 -4.64 13.34 8.57
N ARG A 19 -4.92 14.20 9.55
CA ARG A 19 -4.51 15.63 9.54
C ARG A 19 -4.93 16.39 8.27
N GLY A 20 -6.12 16.10 7.75
CA GLY A 20 -6.64 16.72 6.53
C GLY A 20 -6.15 16.09 5.22
N GLU A 21 -5.26 15.09 5.30
CA GLU A 21 -4.69 14.42 4.15
C GLU A 21 -5.23 13.01 3.99
N ARG A 22 -5.30 12.54 2.74
CA ARG A 22 -5.61 11.14 2.41
C ARG A 22 -4.33 10.32 2.44
N VAL A 23 -4.26 9.33 3.33
CA VAL A 23 -3.08 8.52 3.59
C VAL A 23 -3.41 7.04 3.38
N LEU A 24 -2.53 6.32 2.70
CA LEU A 24 -2.51 4.87 2.67
C LEU A 24 -1.36 4.39 3.56
N LEU A 25 -1.67 3.58 4.56
CA LEU A 25 -0.68 3.12 5.54
C LEU A 25 0.23 2.05 4.93
N ASP A 26 1.45 1.94 5.44
CA ASP A 26 2.46 1.05 4.87
C ASP A 26 2.08 -0.43 4.97
N PHE A 27 1.37 -0.84 6.02
CA PHE A 27 0.84 -2.20 6.15
C PHE A 27 -0.28 -2.52 5.16
N ASP A 28 -1.13 -1.54 4.84
CA ASP A 28 -2.18 -1.70 3.82
C ASP A 28 -1.55 -1.86 2.46
N LEU A 29 -0.55 -1.01 2.16
CA LEU A 29 0.20 -1.07 0.92
C LEU A 29 0.98 -2.40 0.80
N ALA A 30 1.64 -2.84 1.87
CA ALA A 30 2.36 -4.11 1.91
C ALA A 30 1.41 -5.30 1.64
N THR A 31 0.19 -5.25 2.19
CA THR A 31 -0.86 -6.25 1.93
C THR A 31 -1.24 -6.30 0.45
N LEU A 32 -1.44 -5.15 -0.19
CA LEU A 32 -1.77 -5.06 -1.63
C LEU A 32 -0.66 -5.63 -2.52
N TYR A 33 0.60 -5.47 -2.09
CA TYR A 33 1.76 -6.02 -2.80
C TYR A 33 2.09 -7.46 -2.40
N GLY A 34 1.41 -8.04 -1.41
CA GLY A 34 1.70 -9.39 -0.91
C GLY A 34 3.08 -9.54 -0.27
N VAL A 35 3.63 -8.45 0.30
CA VAL A 35 4.95 -8.44 0.94
C VAL A 35 4.84 -8.07 2.43
N ALA A 36 5.88 -8.36 3.20
CA ALA A 36 5.97 -7.85 4.56
C ALA A 36 6.23 -6.34 4.58
N THR A 37 5.64 -5.61 5.52
CA THR A 37 5.86 -4.15 5.71
C THR A 37 7.34 -3.79 5.82
N LYS A 38 8.16 -4.63 6.47
CA LYS A 38 9.61 -4.44 6.54
C LYS A 38 10.27 -4.47 5.16
N ALA A 39 9.87 -5.38 4.28
CA ALA A 39 10.41 -5.49 2.92
C ALA A 39 10.02 -4.28 2.07
N LEU A 40 8.78 -3.80 2.19
CA LEU A 40 8.32 -2.56 1.55
C LEU A 40 9.16 -1.36 2.03
N ASN A 41 9.33 -1.19 3.34
CA ASN A 41 10.13 -0.11 3.92
C ASN A 41 11.61 -0.19 3.53
N GLN A 42 12.16 -1.39 3.35
CA GLN A 42 13.51 -1.58 2.81
C GLN A 42 13.61 -1.14 1.35
N ALA A 43 12.62 -1.46 0.51
CA ALA A 43 12.59 -1.04 -0.89
C ALA A 43 12.52 0.48 -1.02
N VAL A 44 11.67 1.14 -0.23
CA VAL A 44 11.58 2.62 -0.19
C VAL A 44 12.91 3.24 0.20
N LYS A 45 13.57 2.73 1.25
CA LYS A 45 14.88 3.24 1.69
C LYS A 45 15.97 3.09 0.63
N ARG A 46 15.92 2.04 -0.19
CA ARG A 46 16.87 1.81 -1.28
C ARG A 46 16.63 2.69 -2.50
N ASN A 47 15.42 3.22 -2.66
CA ASN A 47 15.01 4.05 -3.80
C ASN A 47 15.19 5.57 -3.56
N ARG A 48 15.66 5.95 -2.38
CA ARG A 48 15.96 7.34 -2.01
C ARG A 48 17.36 7.74 -2.47
#